data_AF-A0A6M3K5L6-F1
#
_entry.id   AF-A0A6M3K5L6-F1
#
_cell.length_a   1.000
_cell.length_b   1.000
_cell.length_c   1.000
_cell.angle_alpha   90.00
_cell.angle_beta   90.00
_cell.angle_gamma   90.00
#
_symmetry.space_group_name_H-M   'P 1'
#
loop_
_entity.id
_entity.type
_entity.pdbx_description
1 polymer ?
#
loop_
_entity_poly.entity_id
_entity_poly.type
_entity_poly.pdbx_seq_one_letter_code
_entity_poly.pdbx_strand_id
1 'polypeptide(L)'
;MTESEYRNAELTINESGIWLGDVHIMPTAEDGLIQADVRRLCHEHKPRRVLELGFGLGLSATAFQEYGIAEHCIIEAHSVIAARARQWAAGRPGIEIIEGFAQTVPVPDGAWDLVFDDRYDLTDTALDVTRFVHRYLFTCRGYGGN
;
A
#
# COMPACT_ATOMS: atom_id res chain seq x y z
N MET A 1 -8.77 -16.00 2.89
CA MET A 1 -9.75 -16.06 1.77
C MET A 1 -8.98 -16.20 0.47
N THR A 2 -9.60 -16.72 -0.57
CA THR A 2 -8.99 -16.79 -1.91
C THR A 2 -8.90 -15.38 -2.51
N GLU A 3 -8.03 -15.20 -3.50
CA GLU A 3 -7.94 -13.94 -4.28
C GLU A 3 -9.29 -13.56 -4.93
N SER A 4 -10.06 -14.56 -5.37
CA SER A 4 -11.40 -14.35 -5.94
C SER A 4 -12.38 -13.84 -4.89
N GLU A 5 -12.37 -14.43 -3.68
CA GLU A 5 -13.20 -13.97 -2.57
C GLU A 5 -12.85 -12.53 -2.19
N TYR A 6 -11.55 -12.18 -2.11
CA TYR A 6 -11.11 -10.82 -1.81
C TYR A 6 -11.62 -9.80 -2.82
N ARG A 7 -11.55 -10.11 -4.13
CA ARG A 7 -12.01 -9.19 -5.19
C ARG A 7 -13.52 -9.00 -5.22
N ASN A 8 -14.28 -10.02 -4.80
CA ASN A 8 -15.74 -10.02 -4.84
C ASN A 8 -16.38 -9.65 -3.50
N ALA A 9 -15.59 -9.51 -2.45
CA ALA A 9 -16.08 -9.12 -1.14
C ALA A 9 -16.67 -7.70 -1.18
N GLU A 10 -17.71 -7.49 -0.38
CA GLU A 10 -18.37 -6.19 -0.29
C GLU A 10 -17.42 -5.15 0.29
N LEU A 11 -17.16 -4.08 -0.48
CA LEU A 11 -16.29 -2.99 -0.05
C LEU A 11 -17.14 -1.81 0.45
N THR A 12 -17.04 -1.52 1.75
CA THR A 12 -17.61 -0.32 2.34
C THR A 12 -16.50 0.66 2.72
N ILE A 13 -16.62 1.91 2.28
CA ILE A 13 -15.70 2.98 2.67
C ILE A 13 -16.50 4.11 3.28
N ASN A 14 -16.23 4.40 4.55
CA ASN A 14 -16.92 5.41 5.35
C ASN A 14 -15.94 6.16 6.26
N GLU A 15 -16.48 6.99 7.17
CA GLU A 15 -15.70 7.81 8.11
C GLU A 15 -14.83 7.00 9.09
N SER A 16 -15.20 5.76 9.37
CA SER A 16 -14.43 4.84 10.21
C SER A 16 -13.32 4.12 9.43
N GLY A 17 -13.37 4.15 8.09
CA GLY A 17 -12.35 3.59 7.21
C GLY A 17 -12.87 2.59 6.19
N ILE A 18 -12.07 1.57 5.89
CA ILE A 18 -12.36 0.58 4.84
C ILE A 18 -12.73 -0.76 5.47
N TRP A 19 -13.87 -1.28 5.03
CA TRP A 19 -14.39 -2.59 5.40
C TRP A 19 -14.46 -3.48 4.17
N LEU A 20 -14.01 -4.72 4.32
CA LEU A 20 -14.13 -5.77 3.32
C LEU A 20 -14.99 -6.89 3.93
N GLY A 21 -16.27 -6.94 3.54
CA GLY A 21 -17.28 -7.66 4.30
C GLY A 21 -17.33 -7.16 5.75
N ASP A 22 -17.24 -8.07 6.71
CA ASP A 22 -17.25 -7.75 8.15
C ASP A 22 -15.86 -7.38 8.71
N VAL A 23 -14.82 -7.35 7.87
CA VAL A 23 -13.43 -7.09 8.32
C VAL A 23 -13.08 -5.61 8.14
N HIS A 24 -12.69 -4.95 9.23
CA HIS A 24 -12.18 -3.57 9.21
C HIS A 24 -10.70 -3.57 8.83
N ILE A 25 -10.39 -3.45 7.54
CA ILE A 25 -9.02 -3.61 7.01
C ILE A 25 -8.16 -2.35 7.10
N MET A 26 -8.78 -1.18 7.23
CA MET A 26 -8.06 0.10 7.32
C MET A 26 -8.85 1.10 8.17
N PRO A 27 -8.56 1.24 9.47
CA PRO A 27 -9.17 2.25 10.33
C PRO A 27 -8.63 3.66 10.06
N THR A 28 -9.51 4.67 9.99
CA THR A 28 -9.09 6.08 9.87
C THR A 28 -8.33 6.59 11.09
N ALA A 29 -8.54 5.97 12.26
CA ALA A 29 -7.84 6.32 13.50
C ALA A 29 -6.31 6.10 13.44
N GLU A 30 -5.81 5.33 12.47
CA GLU A 30 -4.37 5.06 12.31
C GLU A 30 -3.60 6.16 11.57
N ASP A 31 -4.28 7.18 11.04
CA ASP A 31 -3.67 8.23 10.20
C ASP A 31 -2.42 8.87 10.81
N GLY A 32 -2.52 9.34 12.06
CA GLY A 32 -1.40 10.00 12.74
C GLY A 32 -0.18 9.08 12.92
N LEU A 33 -0.41 7.78 13.14
CA LEU A 33 0.65 6.79 13.35
C LEU A 33 1.32 6.43 12.02
N ILE A 34 0.54 6.17 10.98
CA ILE A 34 1.04 5.87 9.63
C ILE A 34 1.91 7.02 9.12
N GLN A 35 1.43 8.26 9.23
CA GLN A 35 2.21 9.42 8.80
C GLN A 35 3.50 9.58 9.61
N ALA A 36 3.48 9.30 10.92
CA ALA A 36 4.67 9.39 11.76
C ALA A 36 5.71 8.34 11.37
N ASP A 37 5.29 7.11 11.10
CA ASP A 37 6.17 6.05 10.62
C ASP A 37 6.78 6.37 9.26
N VAL A 38 5.97 6.77 8.28
CA VAL A 38 6.47 7.13 6.95
C VAL A 38 7.48 8.27 7.06
N ARG A 39 7.20 9.30 7.87
CA ARG A 39 8.16 10.40 8.11
C ARG A 39 9.46 9.90 8.71
N ARG A 40 9.42 9.01 9.70
CA ARG A 40 10.61 8.40 10.31
C ARG A 40 11.42 7.62 9.26
N LEU A 41 10.79 6.72 8.52
CA LEU A 41 11.43 5.91 7.48
C LEU A 41 12.08 6.78 6.41
N CYS A 42 11.36 7.82 5.98
CA CYS A 42 11.85 8.77 5.01
C CYS A 42 13.09 9.53 5.51
N HIS A 43 13.08 10.00 6.76
CA HIS A 43 14.21 10.69 7.37
C HIS A 43 15.44 9.77 7.52
N GLU A 44 15.24 8.54 7.98
CA GLU A 44 16.31 7.56 8.23
C GLU A 44 16.94 7.03 6.93
N HIS A 45 16.12 6.69 5.94
CA HIS A 45 16.56 5.95 4.75
C HIS A 45 16.66 6.81 3.49
N LYS A 46 16.03 7.99 3.47
CA LYS A 46 16.00 8.93 2.34
C LYS A 46 15.68 8.25 1.00
N PRO A 47 14.60 7.45 0.93
CA PRO A 47 14.27 6.72 -0.29
C PRO A 47 13.95 7.70 -1.42
N ARG A 48 14.33 7.35 -2.65
CA ARG A 48 13.89 8.05 -3.86
C ARG A 48 12.90 7.22 -4.67
N ARG A 49 13.04 5.89 -4.65
CA ARG A 49 12.14 4.94 -5.32
C ARG A 49 11.45 4.06 -4.29
N VAL A 50 10.12 4.16 -4.20
CA VAL A 50 9.30 3.41 -3.25
C VAL A 50 8.35 2.47 -3.98
N LEU A 51 8.34 1.20 -3.58
CA LEU A 51 7.29 0.24 -3.92
C LEU A 51 6.38 0.09 -2.70
N GLU A 52 5.11 0.42 -2.85
CA GLU A 52 4.10 0.32 -1.81
C GLU A 52 3.10 -0.78 -2.17
N LEU A 53 2.82 -1.66 -1.22
CA LEU A 53 1.89 -2.76 -1.37
C LEU A 53 0.65 -2.46 -0.53
N GLY A 54 -0.50 -2.28 -1.16
CA GLY A 54 -1.73 -1.80 -0.55
C GLY A 54 -1.81 -0.26 -0.57
N PHE A 55 -2.88 0.29 -1.15
CA PHE A 55 -3.13 1.74 -1.14
C PHE A 55 -4.05 2.14 0.01
N GLY A 56 -5.08 1.32 0.29
CA GLY A 56 -6.08 1.62 1.32
C GLY A 56 -6.71 3.00 1.15
N LEU A 57 -6.53 3.87 2.15
CA LEU A 57 -7.02 5.26 2.14
C LEU A 57 -6.01 6.26 1.54
N GLY A 58 -4.82 5.80 1.14
CA GLY A 58 -3.76 6.63 0.56
C GLY A 58 -2.99 7.47 1.58
N LEU A 59 -3.01 7.10 2.87
CA LEU A 59 -2.38 7.86 3.96
C LEU A 59 -0.85 7.75 3.89
N SER A 60 -0.34 6.52 3.87
CA SER A 60 1.07 6.20 3.64
C SER A 60 1.53 6.73 2.28
N ALA A 61 0.76 6.46 1.23
CA ALA A 61 1.04 6.96 -0.11
C ALA A 61 1.22 8.48 -0.17
N THR A 62 0.32 9.23 0.48
CA THR A 62 0.39 10.70 0.55
C THR A 62 1.60 11.16 1.35
N ALA A 63 1.89 10.54 2.49
CA ALA A 63 3.04 10.90 3.31
C ALA A 63 4.39 10.68 2.57
N PHE A 64 4.51 9.61 1.78
CA PHE A 64 5.69 9.39 0.94
C PHE A 64 5.84 10.47 -0.14
N GLN A 65 4.75 10.82 -0.81
CA GLN A 65 4.75 11.88 -1.83
C GLN A 65 5.09 13.26 -1.24
N GLU A 66 4.55 13.59 -0.06
CA GLU A 66 4.87 14.83 0.65
C GLU A 66 6.34 14.92 1.07
N TYR A 67 6.99 13.79 1.34
CA TYR A 67 8.42 13.76 1.59
C TYR A 67 9.27 14.07 0.35
N GLY A 68 8.70 13.93 -0.86
CA GLY A 68 9.37 14.27 -2.12
C GLY A 68 10.17 13.12 -2.73
N ILE A 69 9.68 11.88 -2.63
CA ILE A 69 10.21 10.75 -3.41
C ILE A 69 10.08 11.00 -4.91
N ALA A 70 10.91 10.34 -5.72
CA ALA A 70 10.98 10.56 -7.16
C ALA A 70 10.13 9.56 -7.97
N GLU A 71 10.07 8.31 -7.52
CA GLU A 71 9.29 7.24 -8.15
C GLU A 71 8.50 6.49 -7.08
N HIS A 72 7.23 6.24 -7.35
CA HIS A 72 6.30 5.59 -6.43
C HIS A 72 5.41 4.60 -7.19
N CYS A 73 5.70 3.32 -7.04
CA CYS A 73 4.85 2.27 -7.56
C CYS A 73 3.95 1.77 -6.44
N ILE A 74 2.64 1.73 -6.68
CA ILE A 74 1.64 1.29 -5.70
C ILE A 74 0.88 0.10 -6.31
N ILE A 75 0.87 -1.02 -5.60
CA ILE A 75 0.12 -2.21 -5.98
C ILE A 75 -1.14 -2.31 -5.12
N GLU A 76 -2.31 -2.29 -5.73
CA GLU A 76 -3.60 -2.38 -5.03
C GLU A 76 -4.47 -3.48 -5.65
N ALA A 77 -4.88 -4.45 -4.83
CA ALA A 77 -5.61 -5.62 -5.31
C ALA A 77 -7.08 -5.33 -5.61
N HIS A 78 -7.73 -4.46 -4.82
CA HIS A 78 -9.16 -4.20 -4.95
C HIS A 78 -9.42 -3.14 -6.02
N SER A 79 -10.19 -3.49 -7.06
CA SER A 79 -10.43 -2.63 -8.24
C SER A 79 -10.99 -1.25 -7.91
N VAL A 80 -11.94 -1.16 -6.98
CA VAL A 80 -12.50 0.12 -6.50
C VAL A 80 -11.45 0.99 -5.80
N ILE A 81 -10.57 0.39 -4.99
CA ILE A 81 -9.49 1.12 -4.30
C ILE A 81 -8.42 1.54 -5.33
N ALA A 82 -8.05 0.65 -6.27
CA ALA A 82 -7.13 0.96 -7.35
C ALA A 82 -7.64 2.11 -8.24
N ALA A 83 -8.96 2.16 -8.52
CA ALA A 83 -9.56 3.29 -9.23
C ALA A 83 -9.43 4.61 -8.45
N ARG A 84 -9.63 4.59 -7.13
CA ARG A 84 -9.38 5.75 -6.26
C ARG A 84 -7.91 6.15 -6.22
N ALA A 85 -6.99 5.17 -6.19
CA ALA A 85 -5.55 5.41 -6.25
C ALA A 85 -5.15 6.09 -7.55
N ARG A 86 -5.69 5.65 -8.70
CA ARG A 86 -5.48 6.31 -10.01
C ARG A 86 -6.02 7.74 -10.03
N GLN A 87 -7.18 7.99 -9.42
CA GLN A 87 -7.72 9.35 -9.29
C GLN A 87 -6.83 10.23 -8.40
N TRP A 88 -6.36 9.69 -7.28
CA TRP A 88 -5.43 10.38 -6.38
C TRP A 88 -4.09 10.70 -7.05
N ALA A 89 -3.57 9.78 -7.87
CA ALA A 89 -2.32 9.93 -8.61
C ALA A 89 -2.45 10.88 -9.81
N ALA A 90 -3.67 11.19 -10.28
CA ALA A 90 -3.88 12.01 -11.47
C ALA A 90 -3.22 13.40 -11.31
N GLY A 91 -2.34 13.75 -12.25
CA GLY A 91 -1.61 15.01 -12.25
C GLY A 91 -0.37 15.04 -11.35
N ARG A 92 -0.04 13.94 -10.65
CA ARG A 92 1.21 13.79 -9.88
C ARG A 92 2.25 13.05 -10.74
N PRO A 93 3.45 13.60 -10.96
CA PRO A 93 4.49 12.91 -11.71
C PRO A 93 5.10 11.77 -10.89
N GLY A 94 5.64 10.75 -11.57
CA GLY A 94 6.42 9.69 -10.93
C GLY A 94 5.62 8.66 -10.13
N ILE A 95 4.29 8.62 -10.29
CA ILE A 95 3.42 7.63 -9.63
C ILE A 95 2.90 6.62 -10.66
N GLU A 96 3.01 5.33 -10.34
CA GLU A 96 2.45 4.23 -11.10
C GLU A 96 1.51 3.39 -10.22
N ILE A 97 0.28 3.17 -10.68
CA ILE A 97 -0.71 2.35 -9.98
C ILE A 97 -0.91 1.04 -10.72
N ILE A 98 -0.59 -0.08 -10.08
CA ILE A 98 -0.77 -1.42 -10.61
C ILE A 98 -1.92 -2.08 -9.87
N GLU A 99 -2.95 -2.47 -10.61
CA GLU A 99 -4.09 -3.18 -10.04
C GLU A 99 -3.82 -4.68 -10.02
N GLY A 100 -3.82 -5.27 -8.83
CA GLY A 100 -3.76 -6.70 -8.60
C GLY A 100 -3.00 -7.09 -7.34
N PHE A 101 -2.79 -8.38 -7.17
CA PHE A 101 -2.12 -8.93 -5.99
C PHE A 101 -0.60 -8.80 -6.15
N ALA A 102 0.07 -8.27 -5.13
CA ALA A 102 1.54 -8.17 -5.10
C ALA A 102 2.23 -9.53 -5.30
N GLN A 103 1.54 -10.61 -4.96
CA GLN A 103 1.95 -12.00 -5.15
C GLN A 103 2.02 -12.42 -6.61
N THR A 104 1.34 -11.75 -7.55
CA THR A 104 1.19 -12.22 -8.93
C THR A 104 1.45 -11.15 -9.99
N VAL A 105 1.18 -9.88 -9.72
CA VAL A 105 1.37 -8.82 -10.72
C VAL A 105 2.84 -8.59 -11.05
N PRO A 106 3.15 -8.25 -12.31
CA PRO A 106 4.48 -7.77 -12.66
C PRO A 106 4.72 -6.40 -12.03
N VAL A 107 5.95 -6.15 -11.58
CA VAL A 107 6.39 -4.88 -11.01
C VAL A 107 7.54 -4.38 -11.89
N PRO A 108 7.66 -3.06 -12.13
CA PRO A 108 8.78 -2.50 -12.89
C PRO A 108 10.12 -2.99 -12.36
N ASP A 109 10.98 -3.41 -13.29
CA ASP A 109 12.33 -3.86 -12.95
C ASP A 109 13.16 -2.74 -12.31
N GLY A 110 14.06 -3.15 -11.43
CA GLY A 110 15.06 -2.27 -10.80
C GLY A 110 15.06 -2.35 -9.28
N ALA A 111 16.13 -1.85 -8.69
CA ALA A 111 16.25 -1.81 -7.23
C ALA A 111 15.38 -0.67 -6.66
N TRP A 112 14.45 -1.03 -5.79
CA TRP A 112 13.70 -0.11 -4.95
C TRP A 112 14.57 0.32 -3.76
N ASP A 113 14.54 1.60 -3.40
CA ASP A 113 15.21 2.01 -2.16
C ASP A 113 14.44 1.44 -0.96
N LEU A 114 13.10 1.43 -1.04
CA LEU A 114 12.23 0.97 0.02
C LEU A 114 11.02 0.23 -0.55
N VAL A 115 10.74 -0.96 -0.02
CA VAL A 115 9.47 -1.66 -0.17
C VAL A 115 8.67 -1.44 1.12
N PHE A 116 7.46 -0.92 1.00
CA PHE A 116 6.53 -0.69 2.09
C PHE A 116 5.33 -1.63 1.93
N ASP A 117 5.27 -2.67 2.75
CA ASP A 117 4.16 -3.61 2.79
C ASP A 117 3.10 -3.09 3.77
N ASP A 118 2.09 -2.41 3.24
CA ASP A 118 0.93 -1.86 3.97
C ASP A 118 -0.33 -2.70 3.73
N ARG A 119 -0.17 -3.94 3.29
CA ARG A 119 -1.30 -4.83 3.00
C ARG A 119 -1.87 -5.35 4.31
N TYR A 120 -3.20 -5.36 4.39
CA TYR A 120 -3.89 -6.26 5.29
C TYR A 120 -4.01 -7.64 4.64
N ASP A 121 -3.17 -8.59 5.04
CA ASP A 121 -3.13 -9.91 4.40
C ASP A 121 -4.34 -10.75 4.80
N LEU A 122 -5.33 -10.76 3.92
CA LEU A 122 -6.51 -11.62 4.02
C LEU A 122 -6.42 -12.83 3.10
N THR A 123 -5.42 -12.88 2.22
CA THR A 123 -5.29 -13.93 1.22
C THR A 123 -4.54 -15.15 1.77
N ASP A 124 -4.86 -16.34 1.27
CA ASP A 124 -4.11 -17.56 1.60
C ASP A 124 -2.77 -17.70 0.86
N THR A 125 -2.50 -16.77 -0.05
CA THR A 125 -1.30 -16.76 -0.88
C THR A 125 -0.24 -15.85 -0.26
N ALA A 126 0.83 -16.46 0.24
CA ALA A 126 1.96 -15.74 0.82
C ALA A 126 2.69 -14.89 -0.23
N LEU A 127 3.13 -13.69 0.17
CA LEU A 127 4.04 -12.88 -0.63
C LEU A 127 5.47 -13.37 -0.48
N ASP A 128 6.09 -13.76 -1.59
CA ASP A 128 7.54 -13.88 -1.66
C ASP A 128 8.15 -12.50 -1.87
N VAL A 129 8.57 -11.85 -0.78
CA VAL A 129 9.19 -10.52 -0.82
C VAL A 129 10.53 -10.50 -1.55
N THR A 130 11.19 -11.66 -1.71
CA THR A 130 12.50 -11.74 -2.37
C THR A 130 12.43 -11.49 -3.88
N ARG A 131 11.22 -11.53 -4.45
CA ARG A 131 10.97 -11.16 -5.84
C ARG A 131 11.21 -9.67 -6.12
N PHE A 132 11.21 -8.83 -5.08
CA PHE A 132 11.48 -7.41 -5.21
C PHE A 132 12.94 -7.16 -4.87
N VAL A 133 13.70 -6.59 -5.82
CA VAL A 133 15.05 -6.12 -5.52
C VAL A 133 14.93 -4.83 -4.72
N HIS A 134 15.36 -4.83 -3.46
CA HIS A 134 15.19 -3.68 -2.58
C HIS A 134 16.36 -3.49 -1.61
N ARG A 135 16.57 -2.25 -1.14
CA ARG A 135 17.52 -1.97 -0.05
C ARG A 135 16.88 -2.14 1.32
N TYR A 136 15.66 -1.66 1.49
CA TYR A 136 14.90 -1.76 2.74
C TYR A 136 13.51 -2.34 2.49
N LEU A 137 13.03 -3.14 3.45
CA LEU A 137 11.68 -3.67 3.50
C LEU A 137 11.08 -3.32 4.85
N PHE A 138 9.90 -2.72 4.84
CA PHE A 138 9.12 -2.42 6.02
C PHE A 138 7.72 -2.97 5.85
N THR A 139 7.18 -3.55 6.92
CA THR A 139 5.79 -3.99 6.96
C THR A 139 5.07 -3.15 8.00
N CYS A 140 4.01 -2.48 7.58
CA CYS A 140 3.09 -1.82 8.49
C CYS A 140 2.36 -2.93 9.26
N ARG A 141 2.63 -3.04 10.57
CA ARG A 141 1.81 -3.89 11.42
C ARG A 141 0.66 -3.01 11.89
N GLY A 142 -0.57 -3.36 11.53
CA GLY A 142 -1.76 -2.65 11.99
C GLY A 142 -1.68 -2.39 13.50
N TYR A 143 -2.09 -1.20 13.92
CA TYR A 143 -1.94 -0.74 15.29
C TYR A 143 -3.00 -1.31 16.25
N GLY A 144 -3.78 -2.29 15.79
CA GLY A 144 -4.72 -3.08 16.59
C GLY A 144 -4.17 -4.46 16.90
N GLY A 145 -3.98 -4.77 18.19
CA GLY A 145 -3.62 -6.10 18.70
C GLY A 145 -4.57 -7.21 18.23
N ASN A 146 -4.21 -8.50 18.34
CA ASN A 146 -3.39 -9.14 19.38
C ASN A 146 -1.93 -9.45 19.02
#